data_AF-A0A6P0DR85-F1
#
_entry.id   AF-A0A6P0DR85-F1
#
_cell.length_a   1.000
_cell.length_b   1.000
_cell.length_c   1.000
_cell.angle_alpha   90.00
_cell.angle_beta   90.00
_cell.angle_gamma   90.00
#
_symmetry.space_group_name_H-M   'P 1'
#
loop_
_entity.id
_entity.type
_entity.pdbx_description
1 polymer ?
#
loop_
_entity_poly.entity_id
_entity_poly.type
_entity_poly.pdbx_seq_one_letter_code
_entity_poly.pdbx_strand_id
1 'polypeptide(L)'
;MIFLDTNIVSETLRKSPNEAVIAWLVRHDAELALPTVTIAEIAFGIQKIRPDQRAERLEQGLSDWRRRFAGRIFGLTEEAALAYGDILGSAARQGRGMSAPDGMIAAIARVNGGRLAT
;
A
#
# COMPACT_ATOMS: atom_id res chain seq x y z
N MET A 1 -9.79 9.57 -4.69
CA MET A 1 -8.41 9.19 -4.32
C MET A 1 -8.07 7.80 -4.83
N ILE A 2 -6.78 7.52 -5.02
CA ILE A 2 -6.26 6.22 -5.47
C ILE A 2 -5.28 5.69 -4.40
N PHE A 3 -5.63 4.58 -3.77
CA PHE A 3 -4.86 3.94 -2.71
C PHE A 3 -3.82 3.02 -3.32
N LEU A 4 -2.56 3.24 -2.92
CA LEU A 4 -1.43 2.49 -3.44
C LEU A 4 -1.27 1.18 -2.69
N ASP A 5 -1.26 0.10 -3.45
CA ASP A 5 -0.88 -1.22 -2.95
C ASP A 5 0.66 -1.33 -2.81
N THR A 6 1.11 -2.34 -2.07
CA THR A 6 2.50 -2.56 -1.70
C THR A 6 3.39 -2.84 -2.89
N ASN A 7 2.90 -3.53 -3.92
CA ASN A 7 3.63 -3.76 -5.16
C ASN A 7 3.99 -2.46 -5.88
N ILE A 8 3.07 -1.49 -5.96
CA ILE A 8 3.31 -0.19 -6.61
C ILE A 8 4.38 0.61 -5.86
N VAL A 9 4.26 0.70 -4.53
CA VAL A 9 5.23 1.44 -3.73
C VAL A 9 6.59 0.74 -3.76
N SER A 10 6.63 -0.59 -3.64
CA SER A 10 7.87 -1.36 -3.65
C SER A 10 8.59 -1.33 -5.00
N GLU A 11 7.87 -1.20 -6.12
CA GLU A 11 8.45 -1.00 -7.46
C GLU A 11 9.33 0.26 -7.49
N THR A 12 8.89 1.36 -6.86
CA THR A 12 9.66 2.61 -6.78
C THR A 12 10.95 2.49 -5.97
N LEU A 13 11.06 1.47 -5.11
CA LEU A 13 12.21 1.23 -4.25
C LEU A 13 13.27 0.32 -4.90
N ARG A 14 12.99 -0.22 -6.09
CA ARG A 14 13.92 -1.03 -6.88
C ARG A 14 15.03 -0.16 -7.46
N LYS A 15 16.17 -0.78 -7.79
CA LYS A 15 17.30 -0.07 -8.43
C LYS A 15 16.96 0.42 -9.84
N SER A 16 16.12 -0.33 -10.55
CA SER A 16 15.64 -0.01 -11.88
C SER A 16 14.11 -0.21 -11.88
N PRO A 17 13.34 0.83 -11.52
CA PRO A 17 11.88 0.74 -11.50
C PRO A 17 11.31 0.74 -12.92
N ASN A 18 10.11 0.19 -13.09
CA ASN A 18 9.36 0.29 -14.32
C ASN A 18 8.95 1.75 -14.60
N GLU A 19 9.42 2.31 -15.71
CA GLU A 19 9.19 3.70 -16.10
C GLU A 19 7.69 4.05 -16.24
N ALA A 20 6.87 3.10 -16.70
CA ALA A 20 5.42 3.31 -16.83
C ALA A 20 4.75 3.50 -15.46
N VAL A 21 5.21 2.77 -14.44
CA VAL A 21 4.72 2.92 -13.06
C VAL A 21 5.12 4.28 -12.50
N ILE A 22 6.37 4.69 -12.71
CA ILE A 22 6.85 6.01 -12.29
C ILE A 22 6.08 7.14 -12.98
N ALA A 23 5.88 7.04 -14.30
CA ALA A 23 5.12 8.03 -15.06
C ALA A 23 3.66 8.12 -14.62
N TRP A 24 3.04 6.98 -14.28
CA TRP A 24 1.67 6.94 -13.75
C TRP A 24 1.59 7.59 -12.36
N LEU A 25 2.55 7.31 -11.48
CA LEU A 25 2.62 7.91 -10.14
C LEU A 25 2.76 9.44 -10.20
N VAL A 26 3.64 9.94 -11.08
CA VAL A 26 3.82 11.38 -11.30
C VAL A 26 2.54 12.02 -11.82
N ARG A 27 1.85 11.37 -12.78
CA ARG A 27 0.61 11.88 -13.38
C ARG A 27 -0.53 12.01 -12.36
N HIS A 28 -0.66 11.05 -11.45
CA HIS A 28 -1.77 11.00 -10.50
C HIS A 28 -1.42 11.50 -9.11
N ASP A 29 -0.23 12.09 -8.91
CA ASP A 29 0.32 12.35 -7.57
C ASP A 29 -0.66 13.01 -6.61
N ALA A 30 -1.43 14.01 -7.05
CA ALA A 30 -2.39 14.72 -6.21
C ALA A 30 -3.56 13.84 -5.70
N GLU A 31 -3.89 12.77 -6.42
CA GLU A 31 -5.00 11.86 -6.09
C GLU A 31 -4.56 10.65 -5.25
N LEU A 32 -3.25 10.38 -5.16
CA LEU A 32 -2.73 9.19 -4.52
C LEU A 32 -2.89 9.22 -2.99
N ALA A 33 -3.01 8.06 -2.37
CA ALA A 33 -3.10 7.88 -0.92
C ALA A 33 -2.33 6.63 -0.48
N LEU A 34 -1.80 6.66 0.75
CA LEU A 34 -0.96 5.59 1.28
C LEU A 34 -1.66 4.86 2.44
N PRO A 35 -2.09 3.61 2.27
CA PRO A 35 -2.58 2.78 3.37
C PRO A 35 -1.48 2.51 4.40
N THR A 36 -1.81 2.51 5.70
CA THR A 36 -0.84 2.11 6.74
C THR A 36 -0.40 0.66 6.62
N VAL A 37 -1.22 -0.20 6.02
CA VAL A 37 -0.90 -1.61 5.77
C VAL A 37 0.28 -1.72 4.79
N THR A 38 0.28 -0.91 3.73
CA THR A 38 1.41 -0.83 2.79
C THR A 38 2.70 -0.39 3.47
N ILE A 39 2.62 0.58 4.39
CA ILE A 39 3.77 0.97 5.22
C ILE A 39 4.27 -0.21 6.06
N ALA A 40 3.36 -0.96 6.68
CA ALA A 40 3.70 -2.11 7.52
C ALA A 40 4.40 -3.22 6.72
N GLU A 41 3.91 -3.56 5.52
CA GLU A 41 4.51 -4.57 4.67
C GLU A 41 5.92 -4.20 4.21
N ILE A 42 6.13 -2.95 3.79
CA ILE A 42 7.47 -2.46 3.40
C ILE A 42 8.41 -2.45 4.60
N ALA A 43 7.96 -1.95 5.75
CA ALA A 43 8.76 -1.95 6.97
C ALA A 43 9.16 -3.37 7.40
N PHE A 44 8.23 -4.32 7.34
CA PHE A 44 8.52 -5.74 7.58
C PHE A 44 9.55 -6.30 6.60
N GLY A 45 9.40 -6.01 5.30
CA GLY A 45 10.35 -6.42 4.27
C GLY A 45 11.76 -5.87 4.48
N ILE A 46 11.89 -4.64 4.97
CA ILE A 46 13.18 -4.03 5.35
C ILE A 46 13.81 -4.77 6.52
N GLN A 47 13.04 -5.05 7.59
CA GLN A 47 13.57 -5.74 8.78
C GLN A 47 14.05 -7.16 8.44
N LYS A 48 13.34 -7.85 7.53
CA LYS A 48 13.69 -9.21 7.09
C LYS A 48 15.08 -9.32 6.43
N ILE A 49 15.58 -8.25 5.82
CA ILE A 49 16.87 -8.27 5.09
C ILE A 49 18.03 -7.67 5.88
N ARG A 50 17.82 -7.14 7.10
CA ARG A 50 18.92 -6.61 7.91
C ARG A 50 19.92 -7.71 8.26
N PRO A 51 21.25 -7.41 8.29
CA PRO A 51 21.88 -6.09 8.19
C PRO A 51 22.35 -5.70 6.76
N ASP A 52 21.72 -6.20 5.68
CA ASP A 52 22.08 -5.82 4.31
C ASP A 52 22.08 -4.29 4.12
N GLN A 53 23.12 -3.72 3.49
CA GLN A 53 23.20 -2.29 3.15
C GLN A 53 21.97 -1.80 2.37
N ARG A 54 21.32 -2.70 1.63
CA ARG A 54 20.05 -2.43 0.95
C ARG A 54 18.96 -1.97 1.93
N ALA A 55 18.95 -2.44 3.17
CA ALA A 55 17.94 -2.09 4.17
C ALA A 55 17.91 -0.59 4.47
N GLU A 56 19.08 0.04 4.63
CA GLU A 56 19.19 1.48 4.91
C GLU A 56 18.63 2.32 3.75
N ARG A 57 18.97 1.96 2.51
CA ARG A 57 18.43 2.63 1.31
C ARG A 57 16.91 2.50 1.22
N LEU A 58 16.36 1.32 1.52
CA LEU A 58 14.91 1.10 1.49
C LEU A 58 14.20 1.85 2.63
N GLU A 59 14.83 1.95 3.81
CA GLU A 59 14.32 2.71 4.95
C GLU A 59 14.25 4.21 4.64
N GLN A 60 15.28 4.76 4.00
CA GLN A 60 15.25 6.14 3.51
C GLN A 60 14.11 6.35 2.49
N GLY A 61 13.96 5.42 1.53
CA GLY A 61 12.86 5.48 0.56
C GLY A 61 11.48 5.44 1.22
N LEU A 62 11.27 4.57 2.21
CA LEU A 62 10.02 4.53 2.97
C LEU A 62 9.78 5.83 3.76
N SER A 63 10.83 6.42 4.33
CA SER A 63 10.75 7.72 5.02
C SER A 63 10.32 8.84 4.06
N ASP A 64 10.84 8.86 2.85
CA ASP A 64 10.48 9.84 1.82
C ASP A 64 9.02 9.70 1.37
N TRP A 65 8.55 8.47 1.19
CA TRP A 65 7.13 8.18 0.95
C TRP A 65 6.24 8.70 2.09
N ARG A 66 6.58 8.37 3.35
CA ARG A 66 5.81 8.83 4.52
C ARG A 66 5.76 10.35 4.60
N ARG A 67 6.86 11.04 4.29
CA ARG A 67 6.92 12.50 4.28
C ARG A 67 6.08 13.11 3.15
N ARG A 68 6.19 12.58 1.92
CA ARG A 68 5.42 13.04 0.75
C ARG A 68 3.90 12.86 0.93
N PHE A 69 3.50 11.82 1.66
CA PHE A 69 2.10 11.45 1.87
C PHE A 69 1.56 11.83 3.26
N ALA A 70 2.24 12.66 4.05
CA ALA A 70 1.87 12.91 5.46
C ALA A 70 0.39 13.28 5.69
N GLY A 71 -0.24 14.04 4.79
CA GLY A 71 -1.67 14.40 4.85
C GLY A 71 -2.62 13.43 4.15
N ARG A 72 -2.12 12.31 3.62
CA ARG A 72 -2.83 11.33 2.79
C ARG A 72 -2.48 9.88 3.16
N ILE A 73 -2.12 9.67 4.42
CA ILE A 73 -1.95 8.33 5.01
C ILE A 73 -3.26 7.93 5.68
N PHE A 74 -3.75 6.73 5.39
CA PHE A 74 -5.04 6.24 5.89
C PHE A 74 -4.85 4.94 6.65
N GLY A 75 -5.31 4.93 7.91
CA GLY A 75 -5.23 3.79 8.81
C GLY A 75 -6.36 2.78 8.59
N LEU A 76 -6.14 1.56 9.09
CA LEU A 76 -7.22 0.60 9.30
C LEU A 76 -8.06 1.05 10.51
N THR A 77 -9.16 1.73 10.24
CA THR A 77 -10.15 2.15 11.26
C THR A 77 -11.09 1.00 11.61
N GLU A 78 -11.92 1.18 12.65
CA GLU A 78 -13.00 0.23 12.96
C GLU A 78 -13.95 0.03 11.77
N GLU A 79 -14.34 1.11 11.08
CA GLU A 79 -15.18 1.04 9.88
C GLU A 79 -14.51 0.22 8.77
N ALA A 80 -13.21 0.43 8.54
CA ALA A 80 -12.45 -0.37 7.59
C ALA A 80 -12.34 -1.84 8.04
N ALA A 81 -12.21 -2.12 9.34
CA ALA A 81 -12.18 -3.48 9.86
C ALA A 81 -13.50 -4.23 9.65
N LEU A 82 -14.65 -3.55 9.75
CA LEU A 82 -15.95 -4.13 9.42
C LEU A 82 -16.07 -4.37 7.90
N ALA A 83 -15.69 -3.39 7.08
CA ALA A 83 -15.69 -3.53 5.63
C ALA A 83 -14.77 -4.68 5.14
N TYR A 84 -13.65 -4.92 5.82
CA TYR A 84 -12.76 -6.06 5.58
C TYR A 84 -13.50 -7.39 5.73
N GLY A 85 -14.27 -7.57 6.81
CA GLY A 85 -15.05 -8.77 7.05
C GLY A 85 -16.07 -9.05 5.94
N ASP A 86 -16.75 -8.00 5.47
CA ASP A 86 -17.69 -8.10 4.35
C ASP A 86 -16.99 -8.50 3.05
N ILE A 87 -15.85 -7.87 2.74
CA ILE A 87 -15.08 -8.12 1.52
C ILE A 87 -14.60 -9.58 1.52
N LEU A 88 -13.89 -10.01 2.56
CA LEU A 88 -13.33 -11.37 2.61
C LEU A 88 -14.42 -12.44 2.71
N GLY A 89 -15.48 -12.19 3.48
CA GLY A 89 -16.59 -13.12 3.58
C GLY A 89 -17.30 -13.33 2.24
N SER A 90 -17.52 -12.25 1.48
CA SER A 90 -18.10 -12.33 0.14
C SER A 90 -17.17 -13.04 -0.85
N ALA A 91 -15.90 -12.67 -0.86
CA ALA A 91 -14.86 -13.29 -1.68
C ALA A 91 -14.73 -14.80 -1.41
N ALA A 92 -14.71 -15.21 -0.14
CA ALA A 92 -14.63 -16.61 0.27
C ALA A 92 -15.85 -17.42 -0.22
N ARG A 93 -17.07 -16.90 -0.06
CA ARG A 93 -18.29 -17.56 -0.56
C ARG A 93 -18.30 -17.72 -2.09
N GLN A 94 -17.54 -16.90 -2.81
CA GLN A 94 -17.37 -16.97 -4.27
C GLN A 94 -16.15 -17.81 -4.70
N GLY A 95 -15.40 -18.41 -3.77
CA GLY A 95 -14.16 -19.15 -4.07
C GLY A 95 -13.00 -18.26 -4.52
N ARG A 96 -13.05 -16.95 -4.23
CA ARG A 96 -12.06 -15.95 -4.64
C ARG A 96 -11.27 -15.42 -3.45
N GLY A 97 -10.56 -16.30 -2.75
CA GLY A 97 -9.78 -15.92 -1.56
C GLY A 97 -8.84 -14.73 -1.82
N MET A 98 -8.69 -13.88 -0.81
CA MET A 98 -7.82 -12.70 -0.81
C MET A 98 -6.89 -12.77 0.40
N SER A 99 -5.66 -12.29 0.28
CA SER A 99 -4.77 -12.21 1.44
C SER A 99 -5.31 -11.21 2.47
N ALA A 100 -4.93 -11.38 3.74
CA ALA A 100 -5.35 -10.43 4.77
C ALA A 100 -4.85 -8.99 4.50
N PRO A 101 -3.58 -8.75 4.12
CA PRO A 101 -3.11 -7.41 3.75
C PRO A 101 -3.90 -6.78 2.59
N ASP A 102 -4.11 -7.51 1.49
CA ASP A 102 -4.88 -7.00 0.34
C ASP A 102 -6.31 -6.63 0.75
N GLY A 103 -6.92 -7.47 1.61
CA GLY A 103 -8.22 -7.21 2.18
C GLY A 103 -8.28 -5.92 2.99
N MET A 104 -7.27 -5.69 3.84
CA MET A 104 -7.22 -4.49 4.67
C MET A 104 -7.01 -3.24 3.81
N ILE A 105 -6.15 -3.31 2.78
CA ILE A 105 -5.94 -2.22 1.83
C ILE A 105 -7.25 -1.93 1.06
N ALA A 106 -7.92 -2.96 0.57
CA ALA A 106 -9.21 -2.83 -0.12
C ALA A 106 -10.29 -2.22 0.77
N ALA A 107 -10.33 -2.61 2.05
CA ALA A 107 -11.28 -2.07 3.00
C ALA A 107 -11.00 -0.59 3.32
N ILE A 108 -9.75 -0.21 3.53
CA ILE A 108 -9.33 1.19 3.70
C ILE A 108 -9.76 2.02 2.48
N ALA A 109 -9.51 1.51 1.27
CA ALA A 109 -9.92 2.21 0.05
C ALA A 109 -11.44 2.35 -0.05
N ARG A 110 -12.20 1.29 0.26
CA ARG A 110 -13.66 1.27 0.19
C ARG A 110 -14.32 2.30 1.10
N VAL A 111 -13.92 2.35 2.38
CA VAL A 111 -14.54 3.29 3.34
C VAL A 111 -14.19 4.75 3.05
N ASN A 112 -13.07 4.99 2.38
CA ASN A 112 -12.66 6.33 1.95
C ASN A 112 -13.12 6.67 0.51
N GLY A 113 -14.02 5.87 -0.09
CA GLY A 113 -14.55 6.12 -1.45
C GLY A 113 -13.50 6.13 -2.56
N GLY A 114 -12.39 5.40 -2.36
CA GLY A 114 -11.24 5.36 -3.26
C GLY A 114 -11.20 4.16 -4.19
N ARG A 115 -10.25 4.22 -5.12
CA ARG A 115 -9.86 3.09 -6.00
C ARG A 115 -8.52 2.52 -5.54
N LEU A 116 -8.21 1.28 -5.92
CA LEU A 116 -6.90 0.67 -5.69
C LEU A 116 -6.01 0.80 -6.93
N ALA A 117 -4.71 1.00 -6.71
CA ALA A 117 -3.67 0.76 -7.69
C ALA A 117 -2.81 -0.40 -7.19
N THR A 118 -2.85 -1.51 -7.93
CA THR A 118 -2.14 -2.77 -7.71
C THR A 118 -1.55 -3.21 -9.04
#